data_AF-A0A7C1Y265-F1
#
_entry.id   AF-A0A7C1Y265-F1
#
_cell.length_a   1.000
_cell.length_b   1.000
_cell.length_c   1.000
_cell.angle_alpha   90.00
_cell.angle_beta   90.00
_cell.angle_gamma   90.00
#
_symmetry.space_group_name_H-M   'P 1'
#
loop_
_entity.id
_entity.type
_entity.pdbx_description
1 polymer ?
#
loop_
_entity_poly.entity_id
_entity_poly.type
_entity_poly.pdbx_seq_one_letter_code
_entity_poly.pdbx_strand_id
1 'polypeptide(L)' 'MAKPPKKSLADWKETAAAELKGKRLDDLVWETPEGVSVKPLYTAEDLENLEHVESLPGLAPFLRGPWAT' A
#
# COMPACT_ATOMS: atom_id res chain seq x y z
N MET A 1 -0.42 20.87 -21.79
CA MET A 1 -0.92 21.00 -20.41
C MET A 1 0.24 20.63 -19.47
N ALA A 2 0.61 21.48 -18.53
CA ALA A 2 1.71 21.21 -17.60
C ALA A 2 1.32 20.09 -16.62
N LYS A 3 2.24 19.18 -16.29
CA LYS A 3 2.02 18.10 -15.32
C LYS A 3 1.92 18.71 -13.91
N PRO A 4 0.95 18.32 -13.07
CA PRO A 4 0.85 18.83 -11.71
C PRO A 4 2.12 18.48 -10.89
N PRO A 5 2.46 19.30 -9.89
CA PRO A 5 3.60 19.04 -9.01
C PRO A 5 3.45 17.70 -8.29
N LYS A 6 4.56 16.98 -8.12
CA LYS A 6 4.57 15.67 -7.45
C LYS A 6 4.29 15.87 -5.96
N LYS A 7 3.16 15.34 -5.48
CA LYS A 7 2.79 15.32 -4.06
C LYS A 7 3.48 14.16 -3.34
N SER A 8 3.80 14.35 -2.06
CA SER A 8 4.50 13.38 -1.21
C SER A 8 3.55 12.65 -0.25
N LEU A 9 4.04 11.59 0.40
CA LEU A 9 3.31 10.90 1.46
C LEU A 9 2.98 11.84 2.64
N ALA A 10 3.83 12.84 2.91
CA ALA A 10 3.61 13.83 3.96
C ALA A 10 2.41 14.74 3.64
N ASP A 11 2.27 15.19 2.39
CA ASP A 11 1.11 15.96 1.94
C ASP A 11 -0.20 15.18 2.16
N TRP A 12 -0.17 13.87 1.88
CA TRP A 12 -1.31 13.00 2.11
C TRP A 12 -1.63 12.87 3.60
N LYS A 13 -0.63 12.66 4.46
CA LYS A 13 -0.82 12.56 5.92
C LYS A 13 -1.44 13.82 6.49
N GLU A 14 -1.00 15.00 6.06
CA GLU A 14 -1.56 16.28 6.50
C GLU A 14 -3.03 16.42 6.09
N THR A 15 -3.34 16.12 4.82
CA THR A 15 -4.71 16.18 4.31
C THR A 15 -5.63 15.21 5.03
N ALA A 16 -5.20 13.96 5.19
CA ALA A 16 -5.96 12.93 5.89
C ALA A 16 -6.18 13.29 7.37
N ALA A 17 -5.17 13.83 8.06
CA ALA A 17 -5.30 14.29 9.44
C ALA A 17 -6.34 15.43 9.57
N ALA A 18 -6.38 16.36 8.61
CA ALA A 18 -7.37 17.42 8.60
C ALA A 18 -8.80 16.89 8.39
N GLU A 19 -8.98 15.88 7.54
CA GLU A 19 -10.28 15.26 7.25
C GLU A 19 -10.81 14.38 8.39
N LEU A 20 -9.92 13.85 9.24
CA LEU A 20 -10.25 12.95 10.35
C LEU A 20 -10.93 13.63 11.55
N LYS A 21 -11.11 14.96 11.54
CA LYS A 21 -11.85 15.74 12.55
C LYS A 21 -11.44 15.41 14.00
N GLY A 22 -10.14 15.27 14.24
CA GLY A 22 -9.58 14.98 15.57
C GLY A 22 -9.34 13.51 15.88
N LYS A 23 -9.70 12.58 14.97
CA LYS A 23 -9.24 11.19 15.04
C LYS A 23 -7.79 11.06 14.58
N ARG A 24 -7.10 10.02 15.06
CA ARG A 24 -5.71 9.74 14.68
C ARG A 24 -5.69 8.99 13.35
N LEU A 25 -4.62 9.19 12.58
CA LEU A 25 -4.35 8.37 11.39
C LEU A 25 -4.23 6.88 11.71
N ASP A 26 -3.71 6.55 12.90
CA ASP A 26 -3.64 5.17 13.40
C ASP A 26 -5.02 4.52 13.54
N ASP A 27 -6.09 5.31 13.77
CA ASP A 27 -7.46 4.79 13.90
C ASP A 27 -8.01 4.26 12.56
N LEU A 28 -7.33 4.55 11.44
CA LEU A 28 -7.67 4.03 10.12
C LEU A 28 -7.01 2.67 9.83
N VAL A 29 -6.10 2.21 10.69
CA VAL A 29 -5.53 0.86 10.57
C VAL A 29 -6.60 -0.14 10.94
N TRP A 30 -6.87 -1.07 10.03
CA TRP A 30 -7.84 -2.13 10.29
C TRP A 30 -7.13 -3.37 10.83
N GLU A 31 -7.44 -3.71 12.08
CA GLU A 31 -7.04 -4.98 12.67
C GLU A 31 -8.01 -6.08 12.24
N THR A 32 -7.53 -7.02 11.43
CA THR A 32 -8.35 -8.17 11.04
C THR A 32 -8.46 -9.19 12.18
N PRO A 33 -9.53 -10.01 12.22
CA PRO A 33 -9.67 -11.07 13.23
C PRO A 33 -8.51 -12.07 13.24
N GLU A 34 -7.78 -12.18 12.14
CA GLU A 34 -6.60 -13.03 11.99
C GLU A 34 -5.33 -12.41 12.62
N GLY A 35 -5.43 -11.20 13.18
CA GLY A 35 -4.31 -10.49 13.82
C GLY A 35 -3.39 -9.76 12.84
N VAL A 36 -3.90 -9.38 11.66
CA VAL A 36 -3.13 -8.64 10.65
C VAL A 36 -3.56 -7.17 10.65
N SER A 37 -2.58 -6.27 10.79
CA SER A 37 -2.78 -4.82 10.68
C SER A 37 -2.75 -4.38 9.22
N VAL A 38 -3.91 -3.98 8.68
CA VAL A 38 -4.04 -3.48 7.31
C VAL A 38 -3.93 -1.96 7.31
N LYS A 39 -2.92 -1.44 6.61
CA LYS A 39 -2.71 0.02 6.48
C LYS A 39 -3.79 0.64 5.59
N PRO A 40 -4.18 1.90 5.87
CA PRO A 40 -5.17 2.61 5.04
C PRO A 40 -4.64 3.05 3.67
N LEU A 41 -3.32 3.08 3.49
CA LEU A 41 -2.67 3.42 2.22
C LEU A 41 -1.35 2.63 2.08
N TYR A 42 -1.14 2.09 0.89
CA TYR A 42 0.14 1.49 0.46
C TYR A 42 0.67 2.27 -0.74
N THR A 43 1.98 2.48 -0.81
CA THR A 43 2.65 3.19 -1.91
C THR A 43 3.66 2.28 -2.62
N ALA A 44 4.28 2.81 -3.68
CA ALA A 44 5.35 2.09 -4.38
C ALA A 44 6.54 1.76 -3.46
N GLU A 45 6.77 2.56 -2.41
CA GLU A 45 7.83 2.33 -1.41
C GLU A 45 7.59 1.02 -0.63
N ASP A 46 6.34 0.60 -0.47
CA ASP A 46 5.99 -0.66 0.19
C ASP A 46 6.37 -1.90 -0.63
N LEU A 47 6.65 -1.73 -1.92
CA LEU A 47 7.07 -2.82 -2.81
C LEU A 47 8.59 -3.02 -2.82
N GLU A 48 9.38 -2.02 -2.41
CA GLU A 48 10.84 -2.02 -2.59
C GLU A 48 11.56 -3.15 -1.84
N ASN A 49 10.96 -3.68 -0.78
CA ASN A 49 11.55 -4.75 0.06
C ASN A 49 10.95 -6.13 -0.20
N LEU A 50 10.15 -6.28 -1.25
CA LEU A 50 9.51 -7.55 -1.59
C LEU A 50 10.32 -8.25 -2.70
N GLU A 51 10.77 -9.48 -2.43
CA GLU A 51 11.70 -10.21 -3.32
C GLU A 51 11.08 -10.70 -4.64
N HIS A 52 9.74 -10.85 -4.68
CA HIS A 52 9.05 -11.54 -5.77
C HIS A 52 7.91 -10.73 -6.40
N VAL A 53 7.96 -9.38 -6.28
CA VAL A 53 6.94 -8.48 -6.87
C VAL A 53 6.78 -8.72 -8.37
N GLU A 54 7.91 -8.86 -9.06
CA GLU A 54 7.98 -9.05 -10.51
C GLU A 54 7.89 -10.53 -10.93
N SER A 55 7.53 -11.44 -10.02
CA SER A 55 7.34 -12.85 -10.37
C SER A 55 6.21 -13.04 -11.38
N LEU A 56 6.31 -14.09 -12.19
CA LEU A 56 5.33 -14.43 -13.24
C LEU A 56 4.65 -15.78 -12.90
N PRO A 57 3.37 -15.95 -13.31
CA PRO A 57 2.67 -17.21 -13.11
C PRO A 57 3.34 -18.36 -13.87
N GLY A 58 3.30 -19.57 -13.32
CA GLY A 58 3.95 -20.75 -13.91
C GLY A 58 5.47 -20.84 -13.69
N LEU A 59 6.08 -19.86 -13.03
CA LEU A 59 7.50 -19.86 -12.66
C LEU A 59 7.66 -19.79 -11.14
N ALA A 60 8.68 -20.45 -10.59
CA ALA A 60 8.98 -20.38 -9.16
C ALA A 60 9.17 -18.90 -8.72
N PRO A 61 8.65 -18.49 -7.54
CA PRO A 61 8.06 -19.28 -6.46
C PRO A 61 6.53 -19.50 -6.58
N PHE A 62 5.95 -19.34 -7.77
CA PHE A 62 4.52 -19.56 -8.06
C PHE A 62 3.55 -18.66 -7.31
N LEU A 63 4.01 -17.49 -6.84
CA LEU A 63 3.19 -16.53 -6.09
C LEU A 63 1.95 -16.06 -6.88
N ARG A 64 2.06 -15.98 -8.22
CA ARG A 64 0.97 -15.59 -9.12
C ARG A 64 0.19 -16.76 -9.73
N GLY A 65 0.45 -17.99 -9.26
CA GLY A 65 -0.19 -19.20 -9.73
C GLY A 65 0.79 -20.21 -10.35
N PRO A 66 0.44 -21.51 -10.35
CA PRO A 66 1.34 -22.57 -10.79
C PRO A 66 1.31 -22.84 -12.30
N TRP A 67 0.34 -22.30 -13.04
CA TRP A 67 0.25 -22.41 -14.50
C TRP A 67 0.45 -21.04 -15.15
N ALA A 68 1.09 -21.01 -16.32
CA ALA A 68 1.33 -19.76 -17.06
C ALA A 68 0.11 -19.27 -17.86
N THR A 69 -0.89 -20.12 -18.08
CA THR A 69 -2.09 -19.89 -18.92
C THR A 69 -3.34 -20.43 -18.27
#